data_AF-A0A3C0IRB5-F1
#
_entry.id   AF-A0A3C0IRB5-F1
#
_cell.length_a   1.000
_cell.length_b   1.000
_cell.length_c   1.000
_cell.angle_alpha   90.00
_cell.angle_beta   90.00
_cell.angle_gamma   90.00
#
_symmetry.space_group_name_H-M   'P 1'
#
loop_
_entity.id
_entity.type
_entity.pdbx_description
1 polymer ?
#
loop_
_entity_poly.entity_id
_entity_poly.type
_entity_poly.pdbx_seq_one_letter_code
_entity_poly.pdbx_strand_id
1 'polypeptide(L)'
;RGKEVAIVGAGDTACEEALYLSKLATTVHMIVRKGPDGMKASKVMQDRVKQASNIKIYWNSETVEVVGANKVEAVTIKDNQSGTVATVPVAAFFVAIGHQPNSDIFKGWL
;
A
#
# COMPACT_ATOMS: atom_id res chain seq x y z
N ARG A 1 6.28 6.16 14.94
CA ARG A 1 6.84 7.44 14.46
C ARG A 1 8.35 7.27 14.27
N GLY A 2 8.95 7.77 13.20
CA GLY A 2 10.39 7.63 12.91
C GLY A 2 10.83 6.22 12.47
N LYS A 3 9.94 5.45 11.86
CA LYS A 3 10.20 4.11 11.32
C LYS A 3 9.71 4.03 9.87
N GLU A 4 10.25 3.09 9.10
CA GLU A 4 9.74 2.75 7.77
C GLU A 4 8.48 1.91 7.90
N VAL A 5 7.50 2.16 7.03
CA VAL A 5 6.20 1.48 7.04
C VAL A 5 5.79 1.10 5.63
N ALA A 6 5.02 0.02 5.47
CA ALA A 6 4.46 -0.37 4.20
C ALA A 6 2.95 -0.16 4.17
N ILE A 7 2.41 0.21 3.01
CA ILE A 7 0.97 0.29 2.76
C ILE A 7 0.63 -0.35 1.41
N VAL A 8 -0.41 -1.18 1.38
CA VAL A 8 -0.92 -1.80 0.14
C VAL A 8 -2.22 -1.15 -0.27
N GLY A 9 -2.29 -0.67 -1.52
CA GLY A 9 -3.52 -0.09 -2.07
C GLY A 9 -3.25 0.88 -3.20
N ALA A 10 -4.32 1.27 -3.92
CA ALA A 10 -4.21 2.12 -5.11
C ALA A 10 -5.37 3.10 -5.31
N GLY A 11 -6.34 3.13 -4.37
CA GLY A 11 -7.48 4.07 -4.38
C GLY A 11 -7.21 5.32 -3.54
N ASP A 12 -8.16 6.24 -3.50
CA ASP A 12 -8.02 7.49 -2.74
C ASP A 12 -7.69 7.23 -1.26
N THR A 13 -8.39 6.30 -0.60
CA THR A 13 -8.08 5.91 0.79
C THR A 13 -6.62 5.50 0.97
N ALA A 14 -6.07 4.70 0.04
CA ALA A 14 -4.68 4.28 0.13
C ALA A 14 -3.70 5.47 -0.03
N CYS A 15 -4.01 6.40 -0.93
CA CYS A 15 -3.22 7.62 -1.11
C CYS A 15 -3.31 8.57 0.09
N GLU A 16 -4.49 8.74 0.67
CA GLU A 16 -4.71 9.55 1.88
C GLU A 16 -3.94 8.99 3.06
N GLU A 17 -4.05 7.68 3.32
CA GLU A 17 -3.33 7.00 4.38
C GLU A 17 -1.81 7.04 4.15
N ALA A 18 -1.34 6.86 2.91
CA ALA A 18 0.09 7.00 2.60
C ALA A 18 0.62 8.40 2.90
N LEU A 19 -0.13 9.46 2.56
CA LEU A 19 0.20 10.85 2.86
C LEU A 19 0.08 11.20 4.35
N TYR A 20 -0.78 10.51 5.08
CA TYR A 20 -0.84 10.63 6.53
C TYR A 20 0.40 9.99 7.18
N LEU A 21 0.71 8.75 6.80
CA LEU A 21 1.87 8.01 7.26
C LEU A 21 3.19 8.72 6.92
N SER A 22 3.27 9.41 5.78
CA SER A 22 4.48 10.13 5.36
C SER A 22 4.87 11.27 6.32
N LYS A 23 3.93 11.79 7.11
CA LYS A 23 4.18 12.79 8.16
C LYS A 23 4.75 12.17 9.45
N LEU A 24 4.62 10.84 9.62
CA LEU A 24 4.97 10.11 10.84
C LEU A 24 6.16 9.16 10.65
N ALA A 25 6.33 8.63 9.44
CA ALA A 25 7.31 7.64 9.05
C ALA A 25 8.55 8.29 8.41
N THR A 26 9.69 7.59 8.46
CA THR A 26 10.89 7.98 7.71
C THR A 26 10.73 7.69 6.23
N THR A 27 10.07 6.59 5.89
CA THR A 27 9.73 6.20 4.51
C THR A 27 8.43 5.42 4.51
N VAL A 28 7.57 5.68 3.53
CA VAL A 28 6.36 4.92 3.26
C VAL A 28 6.55 4.12 1.99
N HIS A 29 6.54 2.80 2.11
CA HIS A 29 6.63 1.85 1.00
C HIS A 29 5.22 1.55 0.52
N MET A 30 4.78 2.27 -0.51
CA MET A 30 3.45 2.08 -1.10
C MET A 30 3.50 1.01 -2.17
N ILE A 31 2.81 -0.11 -1.95
CA ILE A 31 2.82 -1.28 -2.83
C ILE A 31 1.55 -1.28 -3.67
N VAL A 32 1.73 -1.19 -4.99
CA VAL A 32 0.65 -1.06 -5.96
C VAL A 32 0.70 -2.22 -6.95
N ARG A 33 -0.36 -3.03 -6.98
CA ARG A 33 -0.42 -4.26 -7.78
C ARG A 33 -0.31 -4.03 -9.29
N LYS A 34 -0.76 -2.88 -9.77
CA LYS A 34 -0.73 -2.50 -11.21
C LYS A 34 0.30 -1.40 -11.45
N GLY A 35 0.55 -1.08 -12.71
CA GLY A 35 1.39 0.04 -13.11
C GLY A 35 0.78 1.41 -12.80
N PRO A 36 1.46 2.52 -13.15
CA PRO A 36 1.00 3.90 -12.90
C PRO A 36 -0.41 4.18 -13.39
N ASP A 37 -0.77 3.68 -14.58
CA ASP A 37 -2.10 3.85 -15.19
C ASP A 37 -3.19 3.01 -14.51
N GLY A 38 -2.79 2.05 -13.66
CA GLY A 38 -3.70 1.20 -12.90
C GLY A 38 -4.07 1.75 -11.51
N MET A 39 -3.49 2.89 -11.11
CA MET A 39 -3.85 3.56 -9.87
C MET A 39 -5.24 4.19 -9.99
N LYS A 40 -6.16 3.82 -9.09
CA LYS A 40 -7.58 4.22 -9.12
C LYS A 40 -7.88 5.52 -8.38
N ALA A 41 -6.94 6.00 -7.57
CA ALA A 41 -7.08 7.27 -6.87
C ALA A 41 -7.32 8.43 -7.85
N SER A 42 -7.99 9.47 -7.39
CA SER A 42 -8.17 10.73 -8.10
C SER A 42 -6.82 11.33 -8.51
N LYS A 43 -6.78 12.04 -9.66
CA LYS A 43 -5.54 12.56 -10.24
C LYS A 43 -4.73 13.40 -9.24
N VAL A 44 -5.40 14.27 -8.49
CA VAL A 44 -4.79 15.12 -7.46
C VAL A 44 -4.12 14.27 -6.37
N MET A 45 -4.75 13.18 -5.93
CA MET A 45 -4.18 12.30 -4.91
C MET A 45 -2.97 11.53 -5.44
N GLN A 46 -3.02 11.05 -6.68
CA GLN A 46 -1.85 10.42 -7.31
C GLN A 46 -0.67 11.39 -7.37
N ASP A 47 -0.91 12.62 -7.80
CA ASP A 47 0.14 13.63 -7.96
C ASP A 47 0.76 14.01 -6.61
N ARG A 48 -0.06 14.17 -5.56
CA ARG A 48 0.42 14.39 -4.19
C ARG A 48 1.32 13.26 -3.68
N VAL A 49 0.90 12.00 -3.89
CA VAL A 49 1.70 10.84 -3.49
C VAL A 49 3.01 10.76 -4.27
N LYS A 50 2.99 11.02 -5.58
CA LYS A 50 4.19 11.02 -6.44
C LYS A 50 5.16 12.15 -6.10
N GLN A 51 4.68 13.27 -5.57
CA GLN A 51 5.49 14.43 -5.16
C GLN A 51 6.03 14.32 -3.72
N ALA A 52 5.51 13.39 -2.91
CA ALA A 52 5.95 13.22 -1.54
C ALA A 52 7.39 12.64 -1.51
N SER A 53 8.30 13.35 -0.85
CA SER A 53 9.73 13.04 -0.86
C SER A 53 10.11 11.71 -0.20
N ASN A 54 9.25 11.20 0.69
CA ASN A 54 9.49 9.98 1.45
C ASN A 54 8.46 8.87 1.19
N ILE A 55 7.69 8.96 0.09
CA ILE A 55 6.85 7.85 -0.37
C ILE A 55 7.56 7.16 -1.54
N LYS A 56 7.89 5.89 -1.35
CA LYS A 56 8.45 5.03 -2.40
C LYS A 56 7.36 4.12 -2.93
N ILE A 57 7.00 4.29 -4.19
CA ILE A 57 5.97 3.49 -4.85
C ILE A 57 6.61 2.28 -5.54
N TYR A 58 6.11 1.10 -5.22
CA TYR A 58 6.45 -0.16 -5.88
C TYR A 58 5.31 -0.52 -6.83
N TRP A 59 5.51 -0.17 -8.10
CA TRP A 59 4.55 -0.48 -9.17
C TRP A 59 4.57 -1.96 -9.52
N ASN A 60 3.47 -2.44 -10.10
CA ASN A 60 3.31 -3.83 -10.53
C ASN A 60 3.64 -4.85 -9.43
N SER A 61 3.56 -4.47 -8.17
CA SER A 61 4.11 -5.27 -7.07
C SER A 61 3.01 -5.79 -6.17
N GLU A 62 3.11 -7.04 -5.76
CA GLU A 62 2.23 -7.64 -4.75
C GLU A 62 3.02 -8.05 -3.51
N THR A 63 2.33 -8.02 -2.36
CA THR A 63 2.89 -8.56 -1.11
C THR A 63 2.78 -10.06 -1.13
N VAL A 64 3.90 -10.74 -0.91
CA VAL A 64 4.00 -12.21 -0.81
C VAL A 64 3.90 -12.65 0.64
N GLU A 65 4.60 -11.95 1.53
CA GLU A 65 4.71 -12.35 2.93
C GLU A 65 4.95 -11.13 3.83
N VAL A 66 4.33 -11.13 5.01
CA VAL A 66 4.68 -10.20 6.10
C VAL A 66 5.58 -10.96 7.07
N VAL A 67 6.82 -10.49 7.22
CA VAL A 67 7.88 -11.17 7.96
C VAL A 67 7.99 -10.61 9.37
N GLY A 68 8.06 -11.51 10.35
CA GLY A 68 8.33 -11.21 11.75
C GLY A 68 7.73 -12.24 12.70
N ALA A 69 8.25 -12.32 13.92
CA ALA A 69 7.78 -13.30 14.91
C ALA A 69 6.56 -12.80 15.71
N ASN A 70 6.75 -11.75 16.50
CA ASN A 70 5.70 -11.15 17.35
C ASN A 70 5.28 -9.75 16.88
N LYS A 71 6.01 -9.18 15.92
CA LYS A 71 5.80 -7.86 15.35
C LYS A 71 6.29 -7.87 13.91
N VAL A 72 5.83 -6.91 13.10
CA VAL A 72 6.32 -6.74 11.72
C VAL A 72 7.77 -6.29 11.73
N GLU A 73 8.60 -6.97 10.95
CA GLU A 73 10.03 -6.67 10.78
C GLU A 73 10.38 -6.40 9.31
N ALA A 74 9.66 -7.04 8.38
CA ALA A 74 9.79 -6.77 6.95
C ALA A 74 8.54 -7.19 6.17
N VAL A 75 8.51 -6.84 4.89
CA VAL A 75 7.56 -7.34 3.91
C VAL A 75 8.30 -7.87 2.70
N THR A 76 7.97 -9.08 2.26
CA THR A 76 8.44 -9.63 0.99
C THR A 76 7.47 -9.23 -0.11
N ILE A 77 7.97 -8.56 -1.13
CA ILE A 77 7.21 -8.13 -2.31
C ILE A 77 7.74 -8.81 -3.56
N LYS A 78 6.85 -9.03 -4.53
CA LYS A 78 7.18 -9.54 -5.86
C LYS A 78 6.71 -8.55 -6.91
N ASP A 79 7.62 -8.16 -7.79
CA ASP A 79 7.28 -7.45 -9.02
C ASP A 79 6.67 -8.45 -10.01
N ASN A 80 5.43 -8.21 -10.43
CA ASN A 80 4.64 -9.10 -11.28
C ASN A 80 5.04 -9.05 -12.75
N GLN A 81 5.84 -8.07 -13.18
CA GLN A 81 6.34 -7.99 -14.55
C GLN A 81 7.66 -8.75 -14.70
N SER A 82 8.60 -8.51 -13.78
CA SER A 82 9.93 -9.11 -13.82
C SER A 82 10.02 -10.44 -13.06
N GLY A 83 9.09 -10.71 -12.14
CA GLY A 83 9.16 -11.83 -11.20
C GLY A 83 10.15 -11.61 -10.05
N THR A 84 10.82 -10.46 -9.99
CA THR A 84 11.83 -10.15 -8.97
C THR A 84 11.19 -10.10 -7.59
N VAL A 85 11.82 -10.76 -6.62
CA VAL A 85 11.39 -10.78 -5.21
C VAL A 85 12.37 -9.96 -4.37
N ALA A 86 11.84 -9.13 -3.48
CA ALA A 86 12.64 -8.33 -2.56
C ALA A 86 12.00 -8.30 -1.18
N THR A 87 12.83 -8.34 -0.14
CA THR A 87 12.40 -8.14 1.24
C THR A 87 12.72 -6.71 1.66
N VAL A 88 11.69 -5.97 2.06
CA VAL A 88 11.76 -4.57 2.46
C VAL A 88 11.60 -4.47 3.98
N PRO A 89 12.63 -4.03 4.73
CA PRO A 89 12.51 -3.84 6.17
C PRO A 89 11.46 -2.78 6.50
N VAL A 90 10.47 -3.12 7.32
CA VAL A 90 9.42 -2.20 7.75
C VAL A 90 9.00 -2.55 9.17
N ALA A 91 8.66 -1.54 9.97
CA ALA A 91 8.21 -1.75 11.34
C ALA A 91 6.69 -1.94 11.46
N ALA A 92 5.94 -1.65 10.39
CA ALA A 92 4.49 -1.78 10.34
C ALA A 92 4.01 -1.97 8.89
N PHE A 93 2.85 -2.63 8.76
CA PHE A 93 2.23 -2.95 7.49
C PHE A 93 0.73 -2.58 7.53
N PHE A 94 0.28 -1.81 6.56
CA PHE A 94 -1.09 -1.30 6.46
C PHE A 94 -1.75 -1.78 5.17
N VAL A 95 -3.06 -2.03 5.22
CA VAL A 95 -3.83 -2.53 4.07
C VAL A 95 -5.00 -1.59 3.80
N ALA A 96 -5.05 -1.03 2.60
CA ALA A 96 -6.08 -0.11 2.12
C ALA A 96 -6.64 -0.60 0.78
N ILE A 97 -7.23 -1.80 0.77
CA ILE A 97 -7.70 -2.51 -0.44
C ILE A 97 -9.23 -2.48 -0.63
N GLY A 98 -9.93 -1.72 0.21
CA GLY A 98 -11.40 -1.67 0.25
C GLY A 98 -11.97 -2.46 1.43
N HIS A 99 -13.28 -2.32 1.62
CA HIS A 99 -14.03 -2.98 2.68
C HIS A 99 -15.13 -3.86 2.06
N GLN A 100 -15.45 -4.97 2.71
CA GLN A 100 -16.62 -5.76 2.40
C GLN A 100 -17.74 -5.40 3.38
N PRO A 101 -18.79 -4.67 2.96
CA PRO A 101 -19.92 -4.38 3.83
C PRO A 101 -20.66 -5.66 4.22
N ASN A 102 -21.12 -5.75 5.47
CA ASN A 102 -21.90 -6.89 5.96
C ASN A 102 -23.40 -6.77 5.56
N SER A 103 -23.66 -6.56 4.27
CA SER A 103 -25.02 -6.41 3.71
C SER A 103 -25.42 -7.56 2.79
N ASP A 104 -24.64 -8.64 2.75
CA ASP A 104 -24.84 -9.77 1.84
C ASP A 104 -26.25 -10.40 1.98
N ILE A 105 -26.80 -10.43 3.19
CA ILE A 105 -28.16 -10.96 3.46
C ILE A 105 -29.29 -10.16 2.78
N PHE A 106 -29.04 -8.91 2.38
CA PHE A 106 -30.05 -8.03 1.78
C PHE A 106 -29.94 -7.92 0.25
N LYS A 107 -29.02 -8.65 -0.40
CA LYS A 107 -28.79 -8.55 -1.86
C LYS A 107 -30.03 -8.82 -2.73
N GLY A 108 -30.97 -9.63 -2.26
CA GLY A 108 -32.22 -9.90 -2.99
C GLY A 108 -33.30 -8.81 -2.86
N TRP A 109 -33.01 -7.74 -2.11
CA TRP A 109 -33.95 -6.66 -1.79
C TRP A 109 -33.49 -5.28 -2.32
N LEU A 110 -32.38 -5.25 -3.07
CA LEU A 110 -31.78 -4.06 -3.70
C LEU A 110 -32.06 -4.02 -5.20
#